data_AF-A0A943FTL6-F1
#
_entry.id   AF-A0A943FTL6-F1
#
_cell.length_a   1.000
_cell.length_b   1.000
_cell.length_c   1.000
_cell.angle_alpha   90.00
_cell.angle_beta   90.00
_cell.angle_gamma   90.00
#
_symmetry.space_group_name_H-M   'P 1'
#
loop_
_entity.id
_entity.type
_entity.pdbx_description
1 polymer ?
#
loop_
_entity_poly.entity_id
_entity_poly.type
_entity_poly.pdbx_seq_one_letter_code
_entity_poly.pdbx_strand_id
1 'polypeptide(L)'
;MNDFHFELNREGVRTLMRSPKMQAVLKDRADTVKGRCGDGYDSYVAQTRAVAVVETATPEAYNDNSANNTLLKAVSSSRTGAVVHEHKRYLKDGRVITVRSYQRKK
;
A
#
# COMPACT_ATOMS: atom_id res chain seq x y z
N MET A 1 -19.56 2.89 40.73
CA MET A 1 -18.85 2.70 39.45
C MET A 1 -19.21 1.33 38.94
N ASN A 2 -19.73 1.21 37.72
CA ASN A 2 -19.98 -0.10 37.12
C ASN A 2 -18.65 -0.69 36.66
N ASP A 3 -18.34 -1.90 37.15
CA ASP A 3 -17.13 -2.65 36.83
C ASP A 3 -17.34 -3.41 35.50
N PHE A 4 -17.48 -2.66 34.42
CA PHE A 4 -17.81 -3.22 33.11
C PHE A 4 -16.52 -3.64 32.39
N HIS A 5 -16.36 -4.95 32.21
CA HIS A 5 -15.19 -5.54 31.55
C HIS A 5 -15.57 -6.07 30.16
N PHE A 6 -14.87 -5.62 29.12
CA PHE A 6 -15.07 -6.06 27.74
C PHE A 6 -13.83 -6.81 27.25
N GLU A 7 -14.00 -8.07 26.88
CA GLU A 7 -12.93 -8.90 26.33
C GLU A 7 -13.13 -9.18 24.85
N LEU A 8 -12.03 -9.11 24.10
CA LEU A 8 -12.04 -9.43 22.69
C LEU A 8 -12.21 -10.94 22.48
N ASN A 9 -13.26 -11.33 21.77
CA ASN A 9 -13.41 -12.70 21.28
C ASN A 9 -12.37 -13.01 20.20
N ARG A 10 -11.18 -13.48 20.61
CA ARG A 10 -10.05 -13.78 19.72
C ARG A 10 -10.38 -14.85 18.68
N GLU A 11 -11.15 -15.86 19.07
CA GLU A 11 -11.58 -16.93 18.15
C GLU A 11 -12.52 -16.39 17.07
N GLY A 12 -13.52 -15.61 17.47
CA GLY A 12 -14.45 -14.94 16.55
C GLY A 12 -13.71 -14.03 15.56
N VAL A 13 -12.73 -13.25 16.04
CA VAL A 13 -11.89 -12.41 15.17
C VAL A 13 -11.07 -13.26 14.19
N ARG A 14 -10.48 -14.36 14.64
CA ARG A 14 -9.71 -15.25 13.77
C ARG A 14 -10.58 -15.89 12.69
N THR A 15 -11.78 -16.31 13.04
CA THR A 15 -12.78 -16.84 12.09
C THR A 15 -13.20 -15.78 11.09
N LEU A 16 -13.49 -14.56 11.54
CA LEU A 16 -13.81 -13.42 10.68
C LEU A 16 -12.67 -13.14 9.68
N MET A 17 -11.43 -13.10 10.16
CA MET A 17 -10.23 -12.89 9.33
C MET A 17 -9.91 -14.04 8.36
N ARG A 18 -10.62 -15.16 8.43
CA ARG A 18 -10.52 -16.28 7.48
C ARG A 18 -11.78 -16.45 6.64
N SER A 19 -12.80 -15.62 6.88
CA SER A 19 -14.07 -15.73 6.18
C SER A 19 -13.93 -15.30 4.71
N PRO A 20 -14.65 -15.95 3.79
CA PRO A 20 -14.69 -15.56 2.39
C PRO A 20 -15.14 -14.10 2.20
N LYS A 21 -16.07 -13.64 3.05
CA LYS A 21 -16.56 -12.26 3.02
C LYS A 21 -15.46 -11.25 3.32
N MET A 22 -14.62 -11.50 4.33
CA MET A 22 -13.49 -10.62 4.64
C MET A 22 -12.43 -10.65 3.54
N GLN A 23 -12.16 -11.82 2.96
CA GLN A 23 -11.27 -11.94 1.80
C GLN A 23 -11.78 -11.13 0.60
N ALA A 24 -13.09 -11.16 0.32
CA ALA A 24 -13.70 -10.39 -0.74
C ALA A 24 -13.58 -8.87 -0.51
N VAL A 25 -13.79 -8.39 0.71
CA VAL A 25 -13.61 -6.97 1.07
C VAL A 25 -12.18 -6.51 0.81
N LEU A 26 -11.19 -7.33 1.19
CA LEU A 26 -9.78 -6.99 0.94
C LEU A 26 -9.43 -7.06 -0.54
N LYS A 27 -9.98 -8.03 -1.28
CA LYS A 27 -9.78 -8.14 -2.72
C LYS A 27 -10.31 -6.91 -3.45
N ASP A 28 -11.52 -6.48 -3.15
CA ASP A 28 -12.12 -5.26 -3.71
C ASP A 28 -11.26 -4.02 -3.46
N ARG A 29 -10.72 -3.89 -2.23
CA ARG A 29 -9.80 -2.80 -1.91
C ARG A 29 -8.49 -2.89 -2.69
N ALA A 30 -7.94 -4.09 -2.86
CA ALA A 30 -6.72 -4.32 -3.63
C ALA A 30 -6.94 -4.08 -5.13
N ASP A 31 -8.09 -4.46 -5.67
CA ASP A 31 -8.50 -4.17 -7.06
C ASP A 31 -8.67 -2.68 -7.32
N THR A 32 -9.23 -1.95 -6.35
CA THR A 32 -9.28 -0.48 -6.42
C THR A 32 -7.88 0.12 -6.50
N VAL A 33 -6.91 -0.42 -5.76
CA VAL A 33 -5.52 0.05 -5.82
C VAL A 33 -4.86 -0.34 -7.15
N LYS A 34 -5.01 -1.60 -7.58
CA LYS A 34 -4.53 -2.09 -8.88
C LYS A 34 -5.04 -1.21 -10.04
N GLY A 35 -6.33 -0.89 -10.05
CA GLY A 35 -6.95 -0.05 -11.07
C GLY A 35 -6.36 1.37 -11.15
N ARG A 36 -5.78 1.89 -10.06
CA ARG A 36 -5.06 3.18 -10.06
C ARG A 36 -3.63 3.07 -10.59
N CYS A 37 -3.02 1.89 -10.51
CA CYS A 37 -1.66 1.65 -11.00
C CYS A 37 -1.61 1.46 -12.52
N GLY A 38 -2.66 0.90 -13.11
CA GLY A 38 -2.74 0.61 -14.55
C GLY A 38 -2.21 -0.77 -14.93
N ASP A 39 -1.81 -0.93 -16.19
CA ASP A 39 -1.42 -2.21 -16.77
C ASP A 39 -0.13 -2.78 -16.15
N GLY A 40 -0.02 -4.10 -16.13
CA GLY A 40 1.16 -4.80 -15.64
C GLY A 40 1.27 -4.91 -14.12
N TYR A 41 0.25 -4.48 -13.37
CA TYR A 41 0.09 -4.73 -11.94
C TYR A 41 -0.94 -5.84 -11.70
N ASP A 42 -0.80 -6.58 -10.61
CA ASP A 42 -1.78 -7.60 -10.22
C ASP A 42 -2.15 -7.54 -8.73
N SER A 43 -3.29 -8.16 -8.38
CA SER A 43 -3.77 -8.25 -7.01
C SER A 43 -4.34 -9.63 -6.68
N TYR A 44 -3.98 -10.17 -5.51
CA TYR A 44 -4.44 -11.48 -5.05
C TYR A 44 -4.64 -11.52 -3.53
N VAL A 45 -5.35 -12.54 -3.06
CA VAL A 45 -5.56 -12.82 -1.62
C VAL A 45 -4.63 -13.94 -1.18
N ALA A 46 -3.85 -13.73 -0.12
CA ALA A 46 -2.96 -14.76 0.43
C ALA A 46 -3.73 -15.81 1.25
N GLN A 47 -3.15 -17.00 1.37
CA GLN A 47 -3.85 -18.18 1.91
C GLN A 47 -4.01 -18.19 3.44
N THR A 48 -3.08 -17.63 4.20
CA THR A 48 -2.98 -17.91 5.65
C THR A 48 -3.79 -16.97 6.54
N ARG A 49 -4.27 -15.84 6.02
CA ARG A 49 -5.16 -14.83 6.63
C ARG A 49 -5.83 -14.01 5.52
N ALA A 50 -6.91 -13.28 5.80
CA ALA A 50 -7.41 -12.23 4.91
C ALA A 50 -6.33 -11.15 4.77
N VAL A 51 -5.52 -11.29 3.71
CA VAL A 51 -4.45 -10.38 3.29
C VAL A 51 -4.61 -10.28 1.79
N ALA A 52 -4.71 -9.06 1.27
CA ALA A 52 -4.65 -8.82 -0.16
C ALA A 52 -3.35 -8.09 -0.51
N VAL A 53 -2.73 -8.51 -1.60
CA VAL A 53 -1.45 -8.00 -2.10
C VAL A 53 -1.72 -7.28 -3.42
N VAL A 54 -0.98 -6.21 -3.68
CA VAL A 54 -0.88 -5.57 -5.00
C VAL A 54 0.59 -5.47 -5.36
N GLU A 55 0.97 -6.02 -6.50
CA GLU A 55 2.37 -6.11 -6.92
C GLU A 55 2.55 -5.89 -8.43
N THR A 56 3.79 -5.74 -8.86
CA THR A 56 4.17 -5.61 -10.27
C THR A 56 4.27 -6.99 -10.90
N ALA A 57 3.48 -7.25 -11.94
CA ALA A 57 3.49 -8.50 -12.68
C ALA A 57 4.40 -8.48 -13.92
N THR A 58 4.86 -7.29 -14.34
CA THR A 58 5.67 -7.09 -15.55
C THR A 58 6.92 -6.24 -15.28
N PRO A 59 8.00 -6.41 -16.07
CA PRO A 59 9.17 -5.54 -16.00
C PRO A 59 8.85 -4.06 -16.22
N GLU A 60 7.89 -3.75 -17.09
CA GLU A 60 7.42 -2.40 -17.37
C GLU A 60 6.80 -1.77 -16.12
N ALA A 61 5.90 -2.50 -15.44
CA ALA A 61 5.30 -2.06 -14.19
C ALA A 61 6.34 -1.94 -13.06
N TYR A 62 7.36 -2.79 -13.03
CA TYR A 62 8.46 -2.66 -12.09
C TYR A 62 9.23 -1.34 -12.29
N ASN A 63 9.58 -1.04 -13.54
CA ASN A 63 10.28 0.21 -13.89
C ASN A 63 9.41 1.43 -13.61
N ASP A 64 8.13 1.38 -13.94
CA ASP A 64 7.16 2.42 -13.61
C ASP A 64 7.08 2.64 -12.09
N ASN A 65 6.85 1.59 -11.31
CA ASN A 65 6.77 1.69 -9.85
C ASN A 65 8.04 2.28 -9.25
N SER A 66 9.21 1.86 -9.73
CA SER A 66 10.51 2.36 -9.29
C SER A 66 10.70 3.86 -9.61
N ALA A 67 10.35 4.28 -10.82
CA ALA A 67 10.50 5.66 -11.26
C ALA A 67 9.46 6.61 -10.62
N ASN A 68 8.23 6.13 -10.46
CA ASN A 68 7.05 6.97 -10.16
C ASN A 68 6.46 6.74 -8.77
N ASN A 69 6.92 5.74 -8.03
CA ASN A 69 6.36 5.32 -6.74
C ASN A 69 4.87 5.00 -6.85
N THR A 70 4.47 4.32 -7.93
CA THR A 70 3.08 4.11 -8.33
C THR A 70 2.27 3.39 -7.26
N LEU A 71 2.77 2.29 -6.68
CA LEU A 71 2.06 1.59 -5.59
C LEU A 71 1.86 2.48 -4.36
N LEU A 72 2.87 3.27 -3.97
CA LEU A 72 2.77 4.18 -2.84
C LEU A 72 1.71 5.26 -3.09
N LYS A 73 1.66 5.83 -4.30
CA LYS A 73 0.65 6.81 -4.71
C LYS A 73 -0.75 6.21 -4.76
N ALA A 74 -0.88 5.01 -5.31
CA ALA A 74 -2.16 4.32 -5.46
C ALA A 74 -2.79 3.93 -4.11
N VAL A 75 -1.97 3.56 -3.12
CA VAL A 75 -2.42 3.30 -1.75
C VAL A 75 -2.77 4.60 -1.00
N SER A 76 -2.02 5.67 -1.24
CA SER A 76 -2.15 6.95 -0.52
C SER A 76 -3.19 7.93 -1.09
N SER A 77 -3.89 7.58 -2.19
CA SER A 77 -4.76 8.49 -2.95
C SER A 77 -6.01 9.03 -2.22
N SER A 78 -6.14 8.81 -0.92
CA SER A 78 -7.09 9.56 -0.06
C SER A 78 -6.50 10.88 0.48
N ARG A 79 -5.32 11.34 0.04
CA ARG A 79 -4.71 12.59 0.53
C ARG A 79 -4.29 13.50 -0.63
N THR A 80 -5.26 14.24 -1.15
CA THR A 80 -5.09 15.39 -2.02
C THR A 80 -4.02 16.33 -1.42
N GLY A 81 -2.81 16.37 -2.00
CA GLY A 81 -1.76 17.32 -1.56
C GLY A 81 -0.33 16.79 -1.40
N ALA A 82 -0.01 15.55 -1.81
CA ALA A 82 1.38 15.08 -1.83
C ALA A 82 2.18 15.79 -2.94
N VAL A 83 3.12 16.67 -2.56
CA VAL A 83 4.06 17.33 -3.48
C VAL A 83 5.34 16.48 -3.55
N VAL A 84 5.77 16.16 -4.77
CA VAL A 84 7.11 15.57 -4.99
C VAL A 84 8.13 16.69 -4.85
N HIS A 85 8.98 16.62 -3.84
CA HIS A 85 10.07 17.57 -3.67
C HIS A 85 11.34 16.99 -4.28
N GLU A 86 11.83 17.65 -5.33
CA GLU A 86 13.13 17.36 -5.90
C GLU A 86 14.20 18.13 -5.13
N HIS A 87 15.19 17.43 -4.59
CA HIS A 87 16.32 18.05 -3.90
C HIS A 87 17.62 17.38 -4.34
N LYS A 88 18.67 18.20 -4.47
CA LYS A 88 20.02 17.71 -4.77
C LYS A 88 20.64 17.16 -3.48
N ARG A 89 21.13 15.92 -3.52
CA ARG A 89 21.86 15.29 -2.42
C ARG A 89 23.33 15.16 -2.82
N TYR A 90 24.20 15.67 -1.96
CA TYR A 90 25.64 15.57 -2.13
C TYR A 90 26.12 14.29 -1.44
N LEU A 91 26.76 13.42 -2.21
CA LEU A 91 27.37 12.20 -1.71
C LEU A 91 28.75 12.49 -1.12
N LYS A 92 29.24 11.59 -0.26
CA LYS A 92 30.54 11.74 0.41
C LYS A 92 31.73 11.79 -0.54
N ASP A 93 31.56 11.30 -1.77
CA ASP A 93 32.54 11.31 -2.85
C ASP A 93 32.43 12.54 -3.77
N GLY A 94 31.66 13.55 -3.38
CA GLY A 94 31.49 14.80 -4.12
C GLY A 94 30.48 14.74 -5.28
N ARG A 95 29.92 13.57 -5.58
CA ARG A 95 28.87 13.45 -6.61
C ARG A 95 27.56 14.08 -6.14
N VAL A 96 26.84 14.69 -7.07
CA VAL A 96 25.51 15.26 -6.82
C VAL A 96 24.47 14.37 -7.48
N ILE A 97 23.54 13.85 -6.69
CA ILE A 97 22.38 13.11 -7.20
C ILE A 97 21.12 13.94 -7.01
N THR A 98 20.22 13.84 -7.98
CA THR A 98 18.87 14.36 -7.84
C THR A 98 18.02 13.31 -7.12
N VAL A 99 17.44 13.69 -5.99
CA VAL A 99 16.56 12.83 -5.20
C VAL A 99 15.16 13.43 -5.21
N ARG A 100 14.18 12.62 -5.61
CA ARG A 100 12.77 12.94 -5.45
C ARG A 100 12.31 12.34 -4.13
N SER A 101 11.94 13.16 -3.16
CA SER A 101 11.34 12.69 -1.90
C SER A 101 9.89 13.16 -1.76
N TYR A 102 9.09 12.29 -1.17
CA TYR A 102 7.76 12.64 -0.69
C TYR A 102 7.91 13.17 0.73
N GLN A 103 7.82 14.48 0.90
CA GLN A 103 7.65 15.05 2.23
C GLN A 103 6.17 15.27 2.50
N ARG A 104 5.70 14.70 3.60
CA ARG A 104 4.37 14.98 4.14
C ARG A 104 4.34 16.46 4.54
N LYS A 105 3.43 17.26 3.98
CA LYS A 105 3.09 18.56 4.58
C LYS A 105 2.63 18.28 6.01
N LYS A 106 3.35 18.85 6.99
CA LYS A 106 2.99 18.78 8.41
C LYS A 106 1.60 19.37 8.62
#